data_AF-A0A357R821-F1
#
_entry.id   AF-A0A357R821-F1
#
_cell.length_a   1.000
_cell.length_b   1.000
_cell.length_c   1.000
_cell.angle_alpha   90.00
_cell.angle_beta   90.00
_cell.angle_gamma   90.00
#
_symmetry.space_group_name_H-M   'P 1'
#
loop_
_entity.id
_entity.type
_entity.pdbx_description
1 polymer ?
#
loop_
_entity_poly.entity_id
_entity_poly.type
_entity_poly.pdbx_seq_one_letter_code
_entity_poly.pdbx_strand_id
1 'polypeptide(L)'
;WTLEAAGLDMKGFQATGAAIVHNTQGDPYPRMIWPTNYAKLAAATMFTLFFAGNTFAPKTKVEGVPVQDYLQSHYFNAIRRVAEKLRGLPHVLGYDSLNEPSPGWIGWGDLAQQQTLAKMGDTPTPWQAMQLGEGIPQEVETW
;
A
#
# COMPACT_ATOMS: atom_id res chain seq x y z
N TRP A 1 -1.47 -12.06 4.44
CA TRP A 1 -2.80 -12.45 3.94
C TRP A 1 -3.37 -11.42 2.96
N THR A 2 -3.61 -10.15 3.29
CA THR A 2 -4.22 -9.19 2.33
C THR A 2 -3.34 -8.89 1.11
N LEU A 3 -2.02 -8.77 1.32
CA LEU A 3 -1.04 -8.61 0.23
C LEU A 3 -1.09 -9.79 -0.74
N GLU A 4 -1.05 -11.01 -0.19
CA GLU A 4 -1.12 -12.25 -0.98
C GLU A 4 -2.48 -12.40 -1.68
N ALA A 5 -3.58 -12.02 -1.01
CA ALA A 5 -4.91 -12.00 -1.60
C ALA A 5 -5.02 -11.03 -2.78
N ALA A 6 -4.28 -9.92 -2.75
CA ALA A 6 -4.14 -8.99 -3.87
C ALA A 6 -3.15 -9.46 -4.95
N GLY A 7 -2.53 -10.63 -4.78
CA GLY A 7 -1.59 -11.22 -5.74
C GLY A 7 -0.12 -10.79 -5.54
N LEU A 8 0.20 -10.09 -4.45
CA LEU A 8 1.58 -9.64 -4.19
C LEU A 8 2.39 -10.72 -3.47
N ASP A 9 3.59 -11.03 -4.00
CA ASP A 9 4.59 -11.87 -3.34
C ASP A 9 5.56 -11.03 -2.51
N MET A 10 5.39 -11.07 -1.19
CA MET A 10 6.22 -10.32 -0.23
C MET A 10 7.70 -10.72 -0.27
N LYS A 11 8.04 -11.94 -0.72
CA LYS A 11 9.43 -12.39 -0.82
C LYS A 11 10.21 -11.62 -1.89
N GLY A 12 9.50 -11.10 -2.91
CA GLY A 12 10.09 -10.31 -3.98
C GLY A 12 10.32 -8.83 -3.64
N PHE A 13 9.71 -8.31 -2.56
CA PHE A 13 9.62 -6.86 -2.35
C PHE A 13 10.97 -6.13 -2.24
N GLN A 14 11.96 -6.76 -1.62
CA GLN A 14 13.30 -6.15 -1.53
C GLN A 14 13.98 -6.13 -2.90
N ALA A 15 13.93 -7.24 -3.63
CA ALA A 15 14.59 -7.37 -4.93
C ALA A 15 13.97 -6.45 -5.99
N THR A 16 12.66 -6.20 -5.93
CA THR A 16 11.95 -5.32 -6.87
C THR A 16 11.81 -3.88 -6.36
N GLY A 17 12.28 -3.58 -5.15
CA GLY A 17 12.07 -2.28 -4.52
C GLY A 17 10.60 -1.93 -4.23
N ALA A 18 9.70 -2.91 -4.23
CA ALA A 18 8.26 -2.73 -4.03
C ALA A 18 7.90 -2.28 -2.60
N ALA A 19 8.77 -2.56 -1.62
CA ALA A 19 8.70 -2.00 -0.27
C ALA A 19 10.08 -2.04 0.39
N ILE A 20 10.35 -1.06 1.24
CA ILE A 20 11.49 -1.02 2.16
C ILE A 20 10.97 -1.37 3.54
N VAL A 21 11.43 -2.49 4.09
CA VAL A 21 11.05 -2.96 5.43
C VAL A 21 12.30 -3.35 6.22
N HIS A 22 12.30 -3.06 7.52
CA HIS A 22 13.47 -3.28 8.39
C HIS A 22 13.95 -4.73 8.38
N ASN A 23 13.02 -5.69 8.38
CA ASN A 23 13.32 -7.12 8.44
C ASN A 23 14.19 -7.64 7.27
N THR A 24 14.09 -7.02 6.09
CA THR A 24 14.89 -7.41 4.91
C THR A 24 16.06 -6.49 4.67
N GLN A 25 15.94 -5.20 5.01
CA GLN A 25 17.01 -4.21 4.85
C GLN A 25 18.13 -4.38 5.88
N GLY A 26 17.79 -4.77 7.12
CA GLY A 26 18.75 -4.87 8.22
C GLY A 26 19.23 -3.52 8.74
N ASP A 27 20.33 -3.57 9.49
CA ASP A 27 20.95 -2.39 10.13
C ASP A 27 22.23 -1.96 9.40
N PRO A 28 22.55 -0.64 9.37
CA PRO A 28 21.74 0.44 9.91
C PRO A 28 20.54 0.78 9.03
N TYR A 29 19.34 0.80 9.62
CA TYR A 29 18.15 1.18 8.89
C TYR A 29 18.15 2.68 8.55
N PRO A 30 17.91 3.07 7.28
CA PRO A 30 17.96 4.47 6.89
C PRO A 30 16.92 5.32 7.65
N ARG A 31 17.37 6.46 8.19
CA ARG A 31 16.50 7.36 8.97
C ARG A 31 15.47 8.01 8.06
N MET A 32 14.21 8.08 8.51
CA MET A 32 13.11 8.74 7.79
C MET A 32 12.83 8.19 6.38
N ILE A 33 13.26 6.97 6.06
CA ILE A 33 13.01 6.32 4.76
C ILE A 33 11.56 5.85 4.61
N TRP A 34 10.88 5.57 5.74
CA TRP A 34 9.57 4.91 5.75
C TRP A 34 8.47 5.62 4.93
N PRO A 35 8.38 6.97 4.84
CA PRO A 35 7.34 7.62 4.05
C PRO A 35 7.48 7.37 2.55
N THR A 36 8.68 7.01 2.06
CA THR A 36 8.90 6.68 0.64
C THR A 36 8.10 5.44 0.22
N ASN A 37 7.73 4.56 1.16
CA ASN A 37 6.91 3.38 0.86
C ASN A 37 5.56 3.75 0.26
N TYR A 38 4.97 4.89 0.60
CA TYR A 38 3.66 5.29 0.07
C TYR A 38 3.62 5.40 -1.47
N ALA A 39 4.77 5.62 -2.11
CA ALA A 39 4.89 5.67 -3.57
C ALA A 39 5.39 4.36 -4.20
N LYS A 40 5.90 3.42 -3.39
CA LYS A 40 6.40 2.12 -3.87
C LYS A 40 5.24 1.17 -4.17
N LEU A 41 5.49 0.23 -5.08
CA LEU A 41 4.47 -0.64 -5.68
C LEU A 41 3.52 -1.24 -4.65
N ALA A 42 4.02 -1.86 -3.59
CA ALA A 42 3.19 -2.61 -2.65
C ALA A 42 2.19 -1.69 -1.92
N ALA A 43 2.65 -0.63 -1.27
CA ALA A 43 1.76 0.24 -0.49
C ALA A 43 0.84 1.05 -1.41
N ALA A 44 1.37 1.63 -2.49
CA ALA A 44 0.58 2.43 -3.42
C ALA A 44 -0.53 1.61 -4.08
N THR A 45 -0.24 0.36 -4.47
CA THR A 45 -1.24 -0.56 -5.02
C THR A 45 -2.31 -0.88 -3.99
N MET A 46 -1.94 -1.26 -2.76
CA MET A 46 -2.92 -1.61 -1.74
C MET A 46 -3.85 -0.46 -1.37
N PHE A 47 -3.33 0.78 -1.27
CA PHE A 47 -4.18 1.96 -1.07
C PHE A 47 -5.11 2.21 -2.26
N THR A 48 -4.60 2.08 -3.49
CA THR A 48 -5.39 2.25 -4.71
C THR A 48 -6.52 1.21 -4.78
N LEU A 49 -6.24 -0.05 -4.46
CA LEU A 49 -7.24 -1.12 -4.41
C LEU A 49 -8.27 -0.90 -3.30
N PHE A 50 -7.84 -0.46 -2.13
CA PHE A 50 -8.74 -0.21 -0.99
C PHE A 50 -9.71 0.95 -1.26
N PHE A 51 -9.26 2.04 -1.88
CA PHE A 51 -10.10 3.23 -2.09
C PHE A 51 -10.80 3.27 -3.45
N ALA A 52 -10.24 2.67 -4.50
CA ALA A 52 -10.79 2.73 -5.86
C ALA A 52 -10.51 1.46 -6.70
N GLY A 53 -10.35 0.30 -6.07
CA GLY A 53 -10.12 -0.97 -6.76
C GLY A 53 -11.21 -1.33 -7.77
N ASN A 54 -12.48 -0.99 -7.51
CA ASN A 54 -13.56 -1.24 -8.46
C ASN A 54 -13.45 -0.41 -9.74
N THR A 55 -12.72 0.72 -9.69
CA THR A 55 -12.44 1.58 -10.85
C THR A 55 -11.18 1.15 -11.58
N PHE A 56 -10.06 1.00 -10.86
CA PHE A 56 -8.75 0.78 -11.47
C PHE A 56 -8.41 -0.71 -11.69
N ALA A 57 -9.06 -1.60 -10.97
CA ALA A 57 -8.82 -3.05 -11.02
C ALA A 57 -10.13 -3.87 -10.99
N PRO A 58 -11.13 -3.58 -11.86
CA PRO A 58 -12.47 -4.19 -11.80
C PRO A 58 -12.47 -5.71 -12.01
N LYS A 59 -11.39 -6.26 -12.59
CA LYS A 59 -11.24 -7.70 -12.83
C LYS A 59 -10.56 -8.41 -11.66
N THR A 60 -9.96 -7.69 -10.73
CA THR A 60 -9.28 -8.26 -9.57
C THR A 60 -10.30 -8.67 -8.53
N LYS A 61 -10.39 -9.97 -8.28
CA LYS A 61 -11.35 -10.57 -7.35
C LYS A 61 -10.64 -11.52 -6.40
N VAL A 62 -11.03 -11.47 -5.13
CA VAL A 62 -10.60 -12.42 -4.10
C VAL A 62 -11.81 -13.28 -3.75
N GLU A 63 -11.70 -14.59 -3.94
CA GLU A 63 -12.82 -15.53 -3.68
C GLU A 63 -14.12 -15.14 -4.43
N GLY A 64 -13.98 -14.56 -5.63
CA GLY A 64 -15.10 -14.09 -6.45
C GLY A 64 -15.64 -12.71 -6.09
N VAL A 65 -15.20 -12.10 -4.98
CA VAL A 65 -15.59 -10.77 -4.53
C VAL A 65 -14.65 -9.71 -5.11
N PRO A 66 -15.14 -8.55 -5.60
CA PRO A 66 -14.27 -7.46 -6.02
C PRO A 66 -13.26 -7.08 -4.92
N VAL A 67 -12.00 -6.89 -5.27
CA VAL A 67 -10.92 -6.72 -4.28
C VAL A 67 -11.14 -5.53 -3.34
N GLN A 68 -11.72 -4.43 -3.83
CA GLN A 68 -12.07 -3.28 -2.99
C GLN A 68 -13.08 -3.69 -1.90
N ASP A 69 -14.19 -4.31 -2.31
CA ASP A 69 -15.26 -4.72 -1.41
C ASP A 69 -14.75 -5.77 -0.40
N TYR A 70 -13.89 -6.66 -0.86
CA TYR A 70 -13.24 -7.66 -0.03
C TYR A 70 -12.36 -7.00 1.06
N LEU A 71 -11.46 -6.10 0.69
CA LEU A 71 -10.59 -5.41 1.66
C LEU A 71 -11.40 -4.51 2.62
N GLN A 72 -12.34 -3.74 2.09
CA GLN A 72 -13.16 -2.82 2.89
C GLN A 72 -14.07 -3.56 3.87
N SER A 73 -14.73 -4.64 3.44
CA SER A 73 -15.61 -5.42 4.32
C SER A 73 -14.83 -6.03 5.51
N HIS A 74 -13.64 -6.59 5.28
CA HIS A 74 -12.79 -7.11 6.36
C HIS A 74 -12.34 -6.01 7.32
N TYR A 75 -11.89 -4.87 6.78
CA TYR A 75 -11.45 -3.74 7.58
C TYR A 75 -12.60 -3.15 8.42
N PHE A 76 -13.75 -2.86 7.81
CA PHE A 76 -14.91 -2.32 8.52
C PHE A 76 -15.45 -3.29 9.56
N ASN A 77 -15.48 -4.59 9.26
CA ASN A 77 -15.89 -5.60 10.24
C ASN A 77 -14.91 -5.66 11.42
N ALA A 78 -13.60 -5.54 11.20
CA ALA A 78 -12.63 -5.48 12.29
C ALA A 78 -12.85 -4.25 13.20
N ILE A 79 -13.00 -3.06 12.61
CA ILE A 79 -13.28 -1.82 13.38
C ILE A 79 -14.62 -1.93 14.11
N ARG A 80 -15.65 -2.49 13.47
CA ARG A 80 -16.94 -2.76 14.10
C ARG A 80 -16.81 -3.63 15.34
N ARG A 81 -16.01 -4.71 15.30
CA ARG A 81 -15.78 -5.58 16.48
C ARG A 81 -15.13 -4.82 17.63
N VAL A 82 -14.18 -3.93 17.34
CA VAL A 82 -13.58 -3.05 18.36
C VAL A 82 -14.64 -2.15 18.98
N ALA A 83 -15.44 -1.47 18.16
CA ALA A 83 -16.49 -0.58 18.64
C ALA A 83 -17.58 -1.31 19.44
N GLU A 84 -18.01 -2.51 19.01
CA GLU A 84 -18.96 -3.36 19.73
C GLU A 84 -18.41 -3.76 21.11
N LYS A 85 -17.12 -4.10 21.20
CA LYS A 85 -16.48 -4.54 22.44
C LYS A 85 -16.30 -3.41 23.45
N LEU A 86 -16.00 -2.21 22.97
CA LEU A 86 -15.73 -1.02 23.80
C LEU A 86 -17.00 -0.22 24.11
N ARG A 87 -18.13 -0.61 23.53
CA ARG A 87 -19.43 0.03 23.75
C ARG A 87 -19.76 0.09 25.25
N GLY A 88 -20.13 1.29 25.71
CA GLY A 88 -20.55 1.53 27.09
C GLY A 88 -19.42 1.81 28.07
N LEU A 89 -18.15 1.76 27.64
CA LEU A 89 -17.04 2.20 28.46
C LEU A 89 -16.99 3.74 28.51
N PRO A 90 -17.11 4.35 29.70
CA PRO A 90 -17.32 5.80 29.82
C PRO A 90 -16.09 6.63 29.43
N HIS A 91 -14.91 6.02 29.33
CA HIS A 91 -13.65 6.72 29.04
C HIS A 91 -13.17 6.55 27.59
N VAL A 92 -13.98 5.92 26.72
CA VAL A 92 -13.69 5.80 25.29
C VAL A 92 -14.28 6.99 24.57
N LEU A 93 -13.41 7.89 24.08
CA LEU A 93 -13.83 9.14 23.43
C LEU A 93 -14.19 8.98 21.93
N GLY A 94 -13.58 8.01 21.26
CA GLY A 94 -13.76 7.80 19.83
C GLY A 94 -12.83 6.75 19.25
N TYR A 95 -12.85 6.61 17.93
CA TYR A 95 -12.09 5.62 17.18
C TYR A 95 -11.39 6.30 16.00
N ASP A 96 -10.07 6.49 16.12
CA ASP A 96 -9.25 6.83 14.98
C ASP A 96 -8.91 5.55 14.22
N SER A 97 -9.71 5.26 13.17
CA SER A 97 -9.66 3.95 12.53
C SER A 97 -8.46 3.77 11.62
N LEU A 98 -8.04 4.82 10.91
CA LEU A 98 -6.98 4.78 9.90
C LEU A 98 -6.11 6.03 9.98
N ASN A 99 -4.93 5.87 10.58
CA ASN A 99 -3.91 6.91 10.59
C ASN A 99 -3.33 7.12 9.18
N GLU A 100 -3.15 8.39 8.79
CA GLU A 100 -2.42 8.82 7.58
C GLU A 100 -2.77 8.00 6.31
N PRO A 101 -4.05 8.02 5.88
CA PRO A 101 -4.43 7.38 4.63
C PRO A 101 -3.72 8.03 3.44
N SER A 102 -3.25 7.20 2.51
CA SER A 102 -2.71 7.64 1.23
C SER A 102 -3.71 7.38 0.11
N PRO A 103 -3.79 8.25 -0.92
CA PRO A 103 -4.56 7.96 -2.12
C PRO A 103 -3.93 6.85 -2.99
N GLY A 104 -2.74 6.36 -2.64
CA GLY A 104 -1.95 5.51 -3.53
C GLY A 104 -1.61 6.27 -4.81
N TRP A 105 -1.97 5.69 -5.96
CA TRP A 105 -1.80 6.34 -7.27
C TRP A 105 -3.08 6.99 -7.81
N ILE A 106 -4.15 7.05 -7.01
CA ILE A 106 -5.37 7.75 -7.40
C ILE A 106 -5.05 9.24 -7.60
N GLY A 107 -5.44 9.79 -8.75
CA GLY A 107 -5.21 11.20 -9.10
C GLY A 107 -3.87 11.50 -9.77
N TRP A 108 -2.99 10.50 -9.95
CA TRP A 108 -1.74 10.70 -10.69
C TRP A 108 -2.05 10.80 -12.20
N GLY A 109 -1.90 11.99 -12.77
CA GLY A 109 -2.20 12.25 -14.18
C GLY A 109 -1.22 11.62 -15.18
N ASP A 110 0.03 11.43 -14.76
CA ASP A 110 1.09 10.77 -15.55
C ASP A 110 1.88 9.82 -14.64
N LEU A 111 1.85 8.53 -14.97
CA LEU A 111 2.52 7.45 -14.22
C LEU A 111 4.02 7.36 -14.56
N ALA A 112 4.49 8.06 -15.60
CA ALA A 112 5.91 8.18 -15.92
C ALA A 112 6.60 9.30 -15.12
N GLN A 113 5.87 10.04 -14.28
CA GLN A 113 6.41 11.10 -13.44
C GLN A 113 6.26 10.78 -11.96
N GLN A 114 7.25 11.15 -11.15
CA GLN A 114 7.17 11.09 -9.70
C GLN A 114 6.36 12.28 -9.16
N GLN A 115 5.28 11.99 -8.42
CA GLN A 115 4.46 13.01 -7.74
C GLN A 115 4.52 12.88 -6.21
N THR A 116 5.41 12.02 -5.69
CA THR A 116 5.57 11.77 -4.26
C THR A 116 6.22 12.95 -3.54
N LEU A 117 5.73 13.23 -2.32
CA LEU A 117 6.28 14.25 -1.43
C LEU A 117 7.59 13.81 -0.77
N ALA A 118 7.73 12.52 -0.47
CA ALA A 118 8.93 11.95 0.15
C ALA A 118 9.77 11.25 -0.93
N LYS A 119 11.02 11.68 -1.06
CA LYS A 119 12.03 11.09 -1.96
C LYS A 119 13.31 10.85 -1.17
N MET A 120 13.78 9.61 -1.17
CA MET A 120 15.03 9.19 -0.53
C MET A 120 15.34 7.77 -1.00
N GLY A 121 16.59 7.52 -1.38
CA GLY A 121 17.01 6.28 -2.01
C GLY A 121 16.29 6.04 -3.34
N ASP A 122 16.15 4.78 -3.73
CA ASP A 122 15.53 4.39 -4.99
C ASP A 122 14.06 4.83 -5.04
N THR A 123 13.76 5.74 -5.95
CA THR A 123 12.46 6.41 -6.08
C THR A 123 11.91 6.17 -7.49
N PRO A 124 11.34 4.98 -7.78
CA PRO A 124 10.75 4.71 -9.08
C PRO A 124 9.51 5.58 -9.33
N THR A 125 9.24 5.88 -10.59
CA THR A 125 7.90 6.33 -11.02
C THR A 125 6.89 5.18 -10.85
N PRO A 126 5.57 5.45 -10.78
CA PRO A 126 4.58 4.37 -10.73
C PRO A 126 4.73 3.37 -11.88
N TRP A 127 5.02 3.86 -13.09
CA TRP A 127 5.25 3.00 -14.25
C TRP A 127 6.48 2.11 -14.10
N GLN A 128 7.59 2.64 -13.57
CA GLN A 128 8.78 1.84 -13.24
C GLN A 128 8.48 0.84 -12.13
N ALA A 129 7.74 1.25 -11.09
CA ALA A 129 7.39 0.39 -9.97
C ALA A 129 6.55 -0.82 -10.42
N MET A 130 5.61 -0.63 -11.35
CA MET A 130 4.83 -1.72 -11.95
C MET A 130 5.73 -2.68 -12.75
N GLN A 131 6.62 -2.15 -13.61
CA GLN A 131 7.54 -2.97 -14.39
C GLN A 131 8.51 -3.78 -13.50
N LEU A 132 9.06 -3.15 -12.45
CA LEU A 132 9.89 -3.84 -11.47
C LEU A 132 9.11 -4.96 -10.75
N GLY A 133 7.83 -4.74 -10.46
CA GLY A 133 6.92 -5.76 -9.91
C GLY A 133 6.76 -6.98 -10.80
N GLU A 134 6.74 -6.77 -12.12
CA GLU A 134 6.73 -7.83 -13.15
C GLU A 134 8.12 -8.43 -13.43
N GLY A 135 9.15 -8.01 -12.68
CA GLY A 135 10.53 -8.49 -12.85
C GLY A 135 11.26 -7.91 -14.05
N ILE A 136 10.75 -6.82 -14.64
CA ILE A 136 11.41 -6.10 -15.73
C ILE A 136 12.40 -5.10 -15.13
N PRO A 137 13.71 -5.21 -15.40
CA PRO A 137 14.70 -4.27 -14.87
C PRO A 137 14.44 -2.84 -15.34
N GLN A 138 14.66 -1.87 -14.46
CA GLN A 138 14.50 -0.43 -14.74
C GLN A 138 15.69 0.35 -14.20
N GLU A 139 16.05 1.44 -14.88
CA GLU A 139 16.92 2.48 -14.33
C GLU A 139 16.06 3.46 -13.56
N VAL A 140 16.27 3.55 -12.24
CA VAL A 140 15.48 4.41 -11.34
C VAL A 140 16.35 5.52 -10.77
N GLU A 141 15.74 6.65 -10.49
CA GLU A 141 16.42 7.77 -9.84
C GLU A 141 16.62 7.46 -8.35
N THR A 142 17.79 7.84 -7.83
CA THR A 142 18.16 7.71 -6.41
C THR A 142 18.29 9.12 -5.81
N TRP A 143 17.61 9.36 -4.69
CA TRP A 143 17.54 10.66 -4.01
C TRP A 143 18.26 10.68 -2.66
#